data_AF-A0A6L6ZWL9-F1
#
_entry.id   AF-A0A6L6ZWL9-F1
#
_cell.length_a   1.000
_cell.length_b   1.000
_cell.length_c   1.000
_cell.angle_alpha   90.00
_cell.angle_beta   90.00
_cell.angle_gamma   90.00
#
_symmetry.space_group_name_H-M   'P 1'
#
loop_
_entity.id
_entity.type
_entity.pdbx_description
1 polymer ?
#
loop_
_entity_poly.entity_id
_entity_poly.type
_entity_poly.pdbx_seq_one_letter_code
_entity_poly.pdbx_strand_id
1 'polypeptide(L)' 'MANRKQQRARAERIHIRSEINRRLFRATRVAQIMHINMLHERSHALSNIYSASVFSYLADDLHELQQLIQQQNKLH' A
#
# COMPACT_ATOMS: atom_id res chain seq x y z
N MET A 1 -5.37 3.27 35.28
CA MET A 1 -4.71 2.47 34.21
C MET A 1 -5.61 2.19 33.00
N ALA A 2 -6.94 2.03 33.16
CA ALA A 2 -7.87 1.75 32.07
C ALA A 2 -7.86 2.79 30.91
N ASN A 3 -7.82 4.09 31.24
CA ASN A 3 -7.84 5.17 30.24
C ASN A 3 -6.60 5.15 29.31
N ARG A 4 -5.41 4.82 29.85
CA ARG A 4 -4.17 4.67 29.05
C ARG A 4 -4.24 3.49 28.09
N LYS A 5 -4.87 2.37 28.49
CA LYS A 5 -5.04 1.19 27.63
C LYS A 5 -5.97 1.50 26.46
N GLN A 6 -7.08 2.18 26.71
CA GLN A 6 -8.03 2.61 25.67
C GLN A 6 -7.39 3.62 24.69
N GLN A 7 -6.60 4.57 25.19
CA GLN A 7 -5.87 5.51 24.34
C GLN A 7 -4.85 4.82 23.43
N ARG A 8 -4.09 3.84 23.95
CA ARG A 8 -3.15 3.04 23.15
C ARG A 8 -3.86 2.25 22.05
N ALA A 9 -4.94 1.54 22.39
CA ALA A 9 -5.73 0.81 21.40
C ALA A 9 -6.31 1.72 20.31
N ARG A 10 -6.74 2.94 20.67
CA ARG A 10 -7.20 3.94 19.69
C ARG A 10 -6.07 4.41 18.79
N ALA A 11 -4.89 4.70 19.36
CA ALA A 11 -3.72 5.12 18.58
C ALA A 11 -3.26 4.01 17.62
N GLU A 12 -3.25 2.75 18.04
CA GLU A 12 -2.94 1.59 17.20
C GLU A 12 -3.93 1.45 16.03
N ARG A 13 -5.24 1.57 16.29
CA ARG A 13 -6.26 1.55 15.23
C ARG A 13 -6.08 2.69 14.22
N ILE A 14 -5.77 3.90 14.69
CA ILE A 14 -5.51 5.06 13.81
C ILE A 14 -4.26 4.81 12.97
N HIS A 15 -3.19 4.31 13.59
CA HIS A 15 -1.93 4.01 12.91
C HIS A 15 -2.12 2.99 11.78
N ILE A 16 -2.80 1.87 12.05
CA ILE A 16 -3.10 0.84 11.04
C ILE A 16 -3.92 1.43 9.89
N ARG A 17 -4.95 2.22 10.18
CA ARG A 17 -5.77 2.86 9.14
C ARG A 17 -4.96 3.84 8.29
N SER A 18 -4.08 4.63 8.91
CA SER A 18 -3.20 5.54 8.19
C SER A 18 -2.23 4.80 7.29
N GLU A 19 -1.67 3.68 7.74
CA GLU A 19 -0.73 2.88 6.94
C GLU A 19 -1.43 2.18 5.77
N ILE A 20 -2.66 1.68 5.97
CA ILE A 20 -3.51 1.16 4.88
C ILE A 20 -3.73 2.24 3.81
N ASN A 21 -4.18 3.43 4.22
CA ASN A 21 -4.45 4.53 3.29
C ASN A 21 -3.18 4.96 2.54
N ARG A 22 -2.04 5.03 3.25
CA ARG A 22 -0.74 5.40 2.67
C ARG A 22 -0.33 4.44 1.55
N ARG A 23 -0.49 3.13 1.78
CA ARG A 23 -0.15 2.08 0.80
C ARG A 23 -1.09 2.08 -0.40
N LEU A 24 -2.40 2.21 -0.18
CA LEU A 24 -3.37 2.35 -1.27
C LEU A 24 -3.09 3.58 -2.15
N PHE A 25 -2.78 4.71 -1.51
CA PHE A 25 -2.39 5.92 -2.22
C PHE A 25 -1.12 5.69 -3.06
N ARG A 26 -0.10 5.09 -2.46
CA ARG A 26 1.16 4.78 -3.14
C ARG A 26 0.99 3.83 -4.32
N ALA A 27 0.27 2.73 -4.15
CA ALA A 27 -0.06 1.79 -5.23
C ALA A 27 -0.76 2.50 -6.40
N THR A 28 -1.72 3.39 -6.09
CA THR A 28 -2.40 4.22 -7.09
C THR A 28 -1.40 5.11 -7.85
N ARG A 29 -0.47 5.76 -7.14
CA ARG A 29 0.55 6.62 -7.76
C ARG A 29 1.51 5.83 -8.64
N VAL A 30 1.97 4.66 -8.19
CA VAL A 30 2.86 3.78 -8.96
C VAL A 30 2.17 3.30 -10.23
N ALA A 31 0.92 2.86 -10.15
CA ALA A 31 0.14 2.45 -11.33
C ALA A 31 -0.07 3.61 -12.32
N GLN A 32 -0.36 4.81 -11.82
CA GLN A 32 -0.48 6.02 -12.65
C GLN A 32 0.83 6.33 -13.38
N ILE A 33 1.98 6.27 -12.69
CA ILE A 33 3.29 6.54 -13.30
C ILE A 33 3.60 5.48 -14.36
N MET A 34 3.36 4.21 -14.08
CA MET A 34 3.55 3.12 -15.04
C MET A 34 2.70 3.35 -16.30
N HIS A 35 1.45 3.76 -16.14
CA HIS A 35 0.56 4.08 -17.27
C HIS A 35 1.07 5.26 -18.11
N ILE A 36 1.50 6.35 -17.46
CA ILE A 36 2.09 7.51 -18.16
C ILE A 36 3.36 7.10 -18.91
N ASN A 37 4.24 6.30 -18.30
CA ASN A 37 5.46 5.82 -18.93
C ASN A 37 5.15 4.95 -20.16
N MET A 38 4.13 4.10 -20.09
CA MET A 38 3.67 3.30 -21.22
C MET A 38 3.15 4.17 -22.38
N LEU A 39 2.47 5.29 -22.08
CA LEU A 39 2.01 6.24 -23.10
C LEU A 39 3.17 7.04 -23.72
N HIS A 40 4.20 7.34 -22.93
CA HIS A 40 5.36 8.12 -23.39
C HIS A 40 6.36 7.27 -24.20
N GLU A 41 6.43 5.97 -23.94
CA GLU A 41 7.28 5.07 -24.71
C GLU A 41 6.86 5.01 -26.18
N ARG A 42 7.82 5.19 -27.09
CA ARG A 42 7.57 5.23 -28.55
C ARG A 42 6.99 3.92 -29.09
N SER A 43 7.29 2.81 -28.44
CA SER A 43 6.80 1.46 -28.76
C SER A 43 5.50 1.11 -28.03
N HIS A 44 5.01 1.99 -27.15
CA HIS A 44 3.94 1.69 -26.18
C HIS A 44 4.22 0.46 -25.31
N ALA A 45 5.48 0.05 -25.18
CA ALA A 45 5.89 -1.14 -24.46
C ALA A 45 6.97 -0.79 -23.43
N LEU A 46 6.68 -1.10 -22.17
CA LEU A 46 7.64 -0.98 -21.08
C LEU A 46 8.65 -2.13 -21.13
N SER A 47 9.89 -1.86 -20.74
CA SER A 47 10.90 -2.91 -20.54
C SER A 47 10.41 -3.94 -19.52
N ASN A 48 10.65 -5.23 -19.79
CA ASN A 48 10.31 -6.33 -18.89
C ASN A 48 10.90 -6.15 -17.49
N ILE A 49 12.11 -5.60 -17.38
CA ILE A 49 12.78 -5.35 -16.10
C ILE A 49 12.03 -4.27 -15.32
N TYR A 50 11.61 -3.19 -15.98
CA TYR A 50 10.84 -2.12 -15.37
C TYR A 50 9.48 -2.63 -14.89
N SER A 51 8.74 -3.33 -15.77
CA SER A 51 7.44 -3.93 -15.44
C SER A 51 7.54 -4.92 -14.28
N ALA A 52 8.55 -5.80 -14.29
CA ALA A 52 8.79 -6.74 -13.19
C ALA A 52 9.05 -6.01 -11.87
N SER A 53 9.87 -4.96 -11.89
CA SER A 53 10.19 -4.17 -10.69
C SER A 53 8.95 -3.50 -10.10
N VAL A 54 8.10 -2.91 -10.96
CA VAL A 54 6.83 -2.29 -10.54
C VAL A 54 5.87 -3.34 -9.97
N PHE A 55 5.74 -4.50 -10.62
CA PHE A 55 4.87 -5.57 -10.13
C PHE A 55 5.36 -6.18 -8.82
N SER A 56 6.66 -6.41 -8.65
CA SER A 56 7.24 -6.85 -7.37
C SER A 56 6.93 -5.86 -6.26
N TYR A 57 7.13 -4.56 -6.50
CA TYR A 57 6.81 -3.53 -5.53
C TYR A 57 5.33 -3.50 -5.12
N LEU A 58 4.42 -3.62 -6.11
CA LEU A 58 2.98 -3.66 -5.84
C LEU A 58 2.57 -4.95 -5.12
N ALA A 59 3.21 -6.09 -5.42
CA ALA A 59 2.95 -7.35 -4.74
C ALA A 59 3.34 -7.29 -3.26
N ASP A 60 4.50 -6.70 -2.95
CA ASP A 60 4.92 -6.45 -1.56
C ASP A 60 3.92 -5.54 -0.84
N ASP A 61 3.46 -4.46 -1.50
CA ASP A 61 2.44 -3.56 -0.94
C ASP A 61 1.12 -4.27 -0.64
N LEU A 62 0.67 -5.17 -1.53
CA LEU A 62 -0.53 -5.98 -1.33
C LEU A 62 -0.38 -6.95 -0.16
N HIS A 63 0.80 -7.58 -0.02
CA HIS A 63 1.07 -8.48 1.08
C HIS A 63 1.01 -7.75 2.43
N GLU A 64 1.65 -6.59 2.53
CA GLU A 64 1.63 -5.78 3.76
C GLU A 64 0.23 -5.19 4.04
N LEU A 65 -0.52 -4.80 3.00
CA LEU A 65 -1.93 -4.39 3.15
C LEU A 65 -2.79 -5.52 3.73
N GLN A 66 -2.61 -6.75 3.27
CA GLN A 66 -3.33 -7.90 3.79
C GLN A 66 -3.03 -8.12 5.28
N GLN A 67 -1.76 -8.00 5.69
CA GLN A 67 -1.36 -8.12 7.09
C GLN A 67 -2.00 -7.02 7.96
N LEU A 68 -2.02 -5.78 7.49
CA LEU A 68 -2.63 -4.64 8.19
C LEU A 68 -4.14 -4.80 8.34
N ILE A 69 -4.84 -5.28 7.31
CA ILE A 69 -6.28 -5.55 7.38
C ILE A 69 -6.57 -6.66 8.38
N GLN A 70 -5.77 -7.74 8.39
CA GLN A 70 -5.89 -8.79 9.39
C GLN A 70 -5.63 -8.27 10.82
N GLN A 71 -4.64 -7.40 11.00
CA GLN A 71 -4.36 -6.77 12.29
C GLN A 71 -5.51 -5.87 12.74
N GLN A 72 -6.10 -5.11 11.81
CA GLN A 72 -7.28 -4.28 12.09
C GLN A 72 -8.46 -5.13 12.56
N ASN A 73 -8.72 -6.26 11.88
CA ASN A 73 -9.82 -7.16 12.24
C ASN A 73 -9.64 -7.80 13.62
N LYS A 74 -8.39 -8.03 14.07
CA LYS A 74 -8.08 -8.53 15.41
C LYS A 74 -8.27 -7.49 16.53
N LEU A 75 -8.35 -6.21 16.17
CA LEU A 75 -8.57 -5.12 17.12
C LEU A 75 -10.06 -4.84 17.38
N HIS A 76 -10.97 -5.53 16.70
CA HIS A 76 -12.42 -5.52 16.90
C HIS A 76 -12.84 -6.70 17.76
#